data_AF-A0A846F2C2-F1
#
_entry.id   AF-A0A846F2C2-F1
#
_cell.length_a   1.000
_cell.length_b   1.000
_cell.length_c   1.000
_cell.angle_alpha   90.00
_cell.angle_beta   90.00
_cell.angle_gamma   90.00
#
_symmetry.space_group_name_H-M   'P 1'
#
loop_
_entity.id
_entity.type
_entity.pdbx_description
1 polymer ?
#
loop_
_entity_poly.entity_id
_entity_poly.type
_entity_poly.pdbx_seq_one_letter_code
_entity_poly.pdbx_strand_id
1 'polypeptide(L)'
;MISPTPEAAPQKVKPSKSRQISAPQTPPGEHLDLSESSFPPEGEVKEFLVRIGRTFGRQVFAPGICSGSSEPDPENEIPEISDKKQAEFFEKMEAIWMNGQEAEIGFVSVLRNQSFGQTQILADFLTLFPKSKTEWFILFHSSQREQLVAELRRPLFAAMKRPLAQRCRLLEWNRLADEIAAVHSHLKYLKVDFIRDLSFFADMSP
;
A
#
# COMPACT_ATOMS: atom_id res chain seq x y z
N MET A 1 -55.61 -44.39 52.54
CA MET A 1 -54.29 -44.92 52.96
C MET A 1 -53.35 -44.61 51.81
N ILE A 2 -52.32 -43.78 51.88
CA ILE A 2 -51.25 -43.64 52.87
C ILE A 2 -50.79 -42.15 52.92
N SER A 3 -50.27 -41.76 54.08
CA SER A 3 -49.76 -40.46 54.56
C SER A 3 -48.50 -39.90 53.83
N PRO A 4 -48.05 -38.66 54.14
CA PRO A 4 -47.11 -37.85 53.35
C PRO A 4 -45.63 -37.80 53.86
N THR A 5 -44.75 -37.27 52.97
CA THR A 5 -43.42 -36.58 53.03
C THR A 5 -42.44 -36.77 54.22
N PRO A 6 -41.10 -36.75 53.98
CA PRO A 6 -40.28 -35.50 54.03
C PRO A 6 -39.20 -35.42 52.92
N GLU A 7 -39.02 -34.30 52.23
CA GLU A 7 -38.13 -33.15 52.55
C GLU A 7 -36.64 -33.52 52.75
N ALA A 8 -35.81 -33.18 51.75
CA ALA A 8 -34.37 -33.02 51.91
C ALA A 8 -33.81 -32.02 50.87
N ALA A 9 -33.30 -30.90 51.37
CA ALA A 9 -32.30 -30.03 50.71
C ALA A 9 -31.04 -30.03 51.61
N PRO A 10 -29.91 -29.38 51.28
CA PRO A 10 -29.33 -28.91 50.00
C PRO A 10 -27.88 -29.43 49.80
N GLN A 11 -27.28 -29.28 48.61
CA GLN A 11 -25.81 -29.34 48.47
C GLN A 11 -25.24 -28.08 47.81
N LYS A 12 -24.50 -27.32 48.63
CA LYS A 12 -23.68 -26.16 48.26
C LYS A 12 -22.48 -26.61 47.42
N VAL A 13 -22.37 -26.13 46.19
CA VAL A 13 -21.15 -26.22 45.39
C VAL A 13 -20.21 -25.08 45.81
N LYS A 14 -19.01 -25.44 46.28
CA LYS A 14 -17.93 -24.50 46.65
C LYS A 14 -17.20 -24.00 45.38
N PRO A 15 -16.76 -22.72 45.33
CA PRO A 15 -15.99 -22.20 44.22
C PRO A 15 -14.51 -22.64 44.27
N SER A 16 -14.01 -23.10 43.13
CA SER A 16 -12.63 -23.52 42.90
C SER A 16 -11.67 -22.32 42.93
N LYS A 17 -10.60 -22.43 43.73
CA LYS A 17 -9.48 -21.49 43.78
C LYS A 17 -8.67 -21.53 42.48
N SER A 18 -8.66 -20.43 41.72
CA SER A 18 -7.68 -20.21 40.65
C SER A 18 -6.33 -19.85 41.26
N ARG A 19 -5.32 -20.66 40.96
CA ARG A 19 -3.93 -20.51 41.41
C ARG A 19 -3.22 -19.56 40.43
N GLN A 20 -2.88 -18.34 40.87
CA GLN A 20 -2.00 -17.44 40.12
C GLN A 20 -0.60 -18.04 40.08
N ILE A 21 -0.05 -18.20 38.87
CA ILE A 21 1.33 -18.59 38.62
C ILE A 21 2.04 -17.30 38.18
N SER A 22 2.90 -16.76 39.06
CA SER A 22 3.76 -15.63 38.77
C SER A 22 4.92 -16.07 37.88
N ALA A 23 5.09 -15.41 36.73
CA ALA A 23 6.27 -15.55 35.88
C ALA A 23 7.46 -14.73 36.45
N PRO A 24 8.72 -15.10 36.16
CA PRO A 24 9.90 -14.42 36.69
C PRO A 24 10.15 -13.07 35.98
N GLN A 25 10.43 -12.03 36.75
CA GLN A 25 10.86 -10.73 36.23
C GLN A 25 12.33 -10.81 35.80
N THR A 26 12.61 -10.48 34.54
CA THR A 26 13.97 -10.33 34.00
C THR A 26 14.43 -8.88 34.23
N PRO A 27 15.67 -8.61 34.65
CA PRO A 27 16.15 -7.26 34.93
C PRO A 27 16.27 -6.38 33.67
N PRO A 28 16.22 -5.04 33.82
CA PRO A 28 16.23 -4.11 32.71
C PRO A 28 17.64 -4.03 32.11
N GLY A 29 17.88 -4.85 31.09
CA GLY A 29 18.93 -4.57 30.11
C GLY A 29 18.43 -3.45 29.21
N GLU A 30 19.24 -2.42 29.05
CA GLU A 30 19.05 -1.33 28.09
C GLU A 30 18.85 -1.92 26.70
N HIS A 31 17.58 -2.13 26.33
CA HIS A 31 17.20 -2.36 24.96
C HIS A 31 17.30 -0.99 24.30
N LEU A 32 18.43 -0.73 23.65
CA LEU A 32 18.49 0.26 22.58
C LEU A 32 17.38 -0.13 21.60
N ASP A 33 16.26 0.58 21.65
CA ASP A 33 15.14 0.44 20.73
C ASP A 33 15.65 0.75 19.32
N LEU A 34 16.06 -0.30 18.61
CA LEU A 34 16.20 -0.34 17.16
C LEU A 34 14.87 -0.78 16.51
N SER A 35 13.74 -0.44 17.13
CA SER A 35 12.42 -0.85 16.65
C SER A 35 11.86 0.14 15.63
N GLU A 36 11.80 -0.34 14.40
CA GLU A 36 10.80 -0.03 13.36
C GLU A 36 10.97 1.29 12.60
N SER A 37 11.68 1.19 11.47
CA SER A 37 11.44 2.00 10.27
C SER A 37 9.93 2.04 10.00
N SER A 38 9.27 3.13 10.35
CA SER A 38 7.87 3.36 10.03
C SER A 38 7.76 3.67 8.55
N PHE A 39 6.81 3.03 7.86
CA PHE A 39 6.45 3.46 6.51
C PHE A 39 6.00 4.92 6.58
N PRO A 40 6.44 5.80 5.68
CA PRO A 40 6.13 7.22 5.79
C PRO A 40 4.62 7.48 5.64
N PRO A 41 4.10 8.57 6.21
CA PRO A 41 2.72 8.98 5.99
C PRO A 41 2.42 9.18 4.50
N GLU A 42 1.15 9.02 4.10
CA GLU A 42 0.71 9.10 2.69
C GLU A 42 1.20 10.38 1.99
N GLY A 43 1.13 11.53 2.67
CA GLY A 43 1.60 12.81 2.12
C GLY A 43 3.09 12.80 1.74
N GLU A 44 3.94 12.19 2.57
CA GLU A 44 5.37 12.09 2.30
C GLU A 44 5.66 11.18 1.08
N VAL A 45 4.87 10.11 0.90
CA VAL A 45 4.97 9.25 -0.29
C VAL A 45 4.63 10.04 -1.54
N LYS A 46 3.50 10.77 -1.53
CA LYS A 46 3.08 11.58 -2.68
C LYS A 46 4.13 12.65 -3.02
N GLU A 47 4.63 13.37 -2.03
CA GLU A 47 5.65 14.41 -2.23
C GLU A 47 6.95 13.84 -2.81
N PHE A 48 7.36 12.68 -2.30
CA PHE A 48 8.53 11.96 -2.80
C PHE A 48 8.37 11.57 -4.27
N LEU A 49 7.21 11.01 -4.65
CA LEU A 49 6.91 10.63 -6.03
C LEU A 49 6.84 11.83 -6.97
N VAL A 50 6.27 12.96 -6.52
CA VAL A 50 6.28 14.22 -7.28
C VAL A 50 7.70 14.68 -7.53
N ARG A 51 8.53 14.74 -6.48
CA ARG A 51 9.91 15.21 -6.58
C ARG A 51 10.72 14.36 -7.56
N ILE A 52 10.61 13.03 -7.48
CA ILE A 52 11.38 12.14 -8.35
C ILE A 52 10.86 12.18 -9.78
N GLY A 53 9.54 12.16 -9.98
CA GLY A 53 8.96 12.23 -11.32
C GLY A 53 9.38 13.52 -12.05
N ARG A 54 9.34 14.67 -11.36
CA ARG A 54 9.86 15.94 -11.88
C ARG A 54 11.35 15.87 -12.18
N THR A 55 12.14 15.22 -11.33
CA THR A 55 13.58 15.03 -11.55
C THR A 55 13.88 14.16 -12.79
N PHE A 56 13.02 13.20 -13.11
CA PHE A 56 13.07 12.41 -14.34
C PHE A 56 12.49 13.14 -15.57
N GLY A 57 12.14 14.43 -15.43
CA GLY A 57 11.58 15.22 -16.51
C GLY A 57 10.17 14.77 -16.92
N ARG A 58 9.36 14.33 -15.95
CA ARG A 58 7.95 13.98 -16.15
C ARG A 58 7.05 15.07 -15.60
N GLN A 59 5.93 15.29 -16.27
CA GLN A 59 4.79 15.95 -15.64
C GLN A 59 4.17 14.97 -14.64
N VAL A 60 3.84 15.45 -13.45
CA VAL A 60 3.33 14.60 -12.37
C VAL A 60 2.01 15.14 -11.87
N PHE A 61 1.01 14.27 -11.85
CA PHE A 61 -0.26 14.52 -11.18
C PHE A 61 -0.29 13.73 -9.86
N ALA A 62 -0.55 14.41 -8.73
CA ALA A 62 -0.64 13.83 -7.39
C ALA A 62 -1.78 14.50 -6.61
N PRO A 63 -2.88 13.77 -6.34
CA PRO A 63 -4.06 14.31 -5.65
C PRO A 63 -3.76 14.82 -4.25
N GLY A 64 -4.23 16.04 -3.95
CA GLY A 64 -4.13 16.65 -2.63
C GLY A 64 -2.79 17.30 -2.30
N ILE A 65 -1.82 17.32 -3.23
CA ILE A 65 -0.62 18.15 -3.11
C ILE A 65 -0.91 19.54 -3.64
N CYS A 66 -0.95 20.52 -2.74
CA CYS A 66 -0.98 21.93 -3.09
C CYS A 66 0.43 22.51 -2.94
N SER A 67 0.93 23.18 -3.97
CA SER A 67 2.28 23.74 -4.01
C SER A 67 2.38 25.03 -3.20
N GLY A 68 2.04 25.03 -1.90
CA GLY A 68 2.24 26.13 -0.95
C GLY A 68 1.52 27.47 -1.25
N SER A 69 1.05 27.69 -2.48
CA SER A 69 0.21 28.80 -2.92
C SER A 69 -1.25 28.40 -2.83
N SER A 70 -2.12 29.35 -2.49
CA SER A 70 -3.59 29.16 -2.53
C SER A 70 -4.15 28.98 -3.95
N GLU A 71 -3.28 29.04 -4.98
CA GLU A 71 -3.61 28.77 -6.37
C GLU A 71 -3.26 27.32 -6.76
N PRO A 72 -4.09 26.68 -7.60
CA PRO A 72 -3.81 25.34 -8.11
C PRO A 72 -2.48 25.33 -8.87
N ASP A 73 -1.63 24.34 -8.59
CA ASP A 73 -0.37 24.17 -9.32
C ASP A 73 -0.68 23.71 -10.74
N PRO A 74 -0.44 24.53 -11.79
CA PRO A 74 -0.73 24.15 -13.17
C PRO A 74 0.08 22.93 -13.61
N GLU A 75 1.18 22.60 -12.93
CA GLU A 75 1.97 21.40 -13.20
C GLU A 75 1.36 20.13 -12.57
N ASN A 76 0.40 20.28 -11.65
CA ASN A 76 -0.29 19.22 -10.93
C ASN A 76 -1.75 19.05 -11.38
N GLU A 77 -2.08 19.46 -12.61
CA GLU A 77 -3.40 19.27 -13.19
C GLU A 77 -3.53 17.91 -13.90
N ILE A 78 -4.73 17.33 -13.82
CA ILE A 78 -5.07 16.18 -14.65
C ILE A 78 -5.04 16.64 -16.12
N PRO A 79 -4.36 15.90 -17.02
CA PRO A 79 -4.32 16.26 -18.42
C PRO A 79 -5.74 16.37 -19.01
N GLU A 80 -6.01 17.42 -19.79
CA GLU A 80 -7.31 17.65 -20.45
C GLU A 80 -7.78 16.49 -21.33
N ILE A 81 -6.87 15.59 -21.72
CA ILE A 81 -7.14 14.44 -22.59
C ILE A 81 -7.69 13.23 -21.81
N SER A 82 -7.63 13.28 -20.48
CA SER A 82 -8.22 12.23 -19.65
C SER A 82 -9.75 12.32 -19.71
N ASP A 83 -10.42 11.22 -20.07
CA ASP A 83 -11.88 11.10 -19.90
C ASP A 83 -12.22 11.38 -18.43
N LYS A 84 -13.34 12.07 -18.17
CA LYS A 84 -13.85 12.33 -16.82
C LYS A 84 -13.84 11.08 -15.94
N LYS A 85 -14.21 9.91 -16.49
CA LYS A 85 -14.17 8.65 -15.74
C LYS A 85 -12.74 8.24 -15.36
N GLN A 86 -11.77 8.47 -16.25
CA GLN A 86 -10.37 8.17 -16.01
C GLN A 86 -9.79 9.12 -14.95
N ALA A 87 -10.15 10.40 -15.03
CA ALA A 87 -9.77 11.41 -14.04
C ALA A 87 -10.26 11.04 -12.63
N GLU A 88 -11.51 10.57 -12.48
CA GLU A 88 -12.06 10.10 -11.20
C GLU A 88 -11.26 8.94 -10.58
N PHE A 89 -10.58 8.12 -11.39
CA PHE A 89 -9.67 7.11 -10.88
C PHE A 89 -8.31 7.70 -10.50
N PHE A 90 -7.76 8.61 -11.31
CA PHE A 90 -6.48 9.26 -11.01
C PHE A 90 -6.51 10.00 -9.68
N GLU A 91 -7.64 10.62 -9.33
CA GLU A 91 -7.86 11.26 -8.01
C GLU A 91 -7.73 10.31 -6.81
N LYS A 92 -7.83 8.99 -7.02
CA LYS A 92 -7.71 7.97 -5.97
C LYS A 92 -6.32 7.35 -5.89
N MET A 93 -5.44 7.71 -6.81
CA MET A 93 -4.08 7.18 -6.90
C MET A 93 -3.11 8.06 -6.09
N GLU A 94 -1.90 7.55 -5.84
CA GLU A 94 -0.86 8.33 -5.14
C GLU A 94 -0.25 9.38 -6.07
N ALA A 95 0.17 8.93 -7.25
CA ALA A 95 0.73 9.79 -8.29
C ALA A 95 0.61 9.14 -9.67
N ILE A 96 0.50 9.96 -10.70
CA ILE A 96 0.55 9.57 -12.11
C ILE A 96 1.66 10.38 -12.78
N TRP A 97 2.57 9.70 -13.45
CA TRP A 97 3.63 10.33 -14.23
C TRP A 97 3.27 10.28 -15.71
N MET A 98 3.42 11.43 -16.34
CA MET A 98 2.99 11.71 -17.69
C MET A 98 4.21 11.92 -18.60
N ASN A 99 4.14 11.36 -19.81
CA ASN A 99 5.07 11.66 -20.89
C ASN A 99 4.30 12.38 -22.00
N GLY A 100 4.38 13.72 -22.01
CA GLY A 100 3.48 14.55 -22.81
C GLY A 100 2.04 14.36 -22.33
N GLN A 101 1.18 13.88 -23.23
CA GLN A 101 -0.26 13.74 -22.96
C GLN A 101 -0.67 12.30 -22.56
N GLU A 102 0.25 11.36 -22.51
CA GLU A 102 -0.03 9.97 -22.13
C GLU A 102 0.47 9.65 -20.71
N ALA A 103 -0.39 9.02 -19.91
CA ALA A 103 -0.01 8.49 -18.60
C ALA A 103 0.93 7.29 -18.79
N GLU A 104 2.20 7.49 -18.44
CA GLU A 104 3.27 6.50 -18.59
C GLU A 104 3.32 5.55 -17.39
N ILE A 105 3.30 6.12 -16.18
CA ILE A 105 3.37 5.36 -14.91
C ILE A 105 2.29 5.83 -13.95
N GLY A 106 1.71 4.90 -13.19
CA GLY A 106 0.83 5.22 -12.06
C GLY A 106 1.24 4.48 -10.80
N PHE A 107 1.04 5.13 -9.66
CA PHE A 107 1.41 4.63 -8.34
C PHE A 107 0.18 4.51 -7.44
N VAL A 108 0.10 3.39 -6.74
CA VAL A 108 -0.79 3.20 -5.59
C VAL A 108 0.04 2.72 -4.41
N SER A 109 -0.32 3.11 -3.19
CA SER A 109 0.36 2.62 -1.98
C SER A 109 -0.52 1.64 -1.21
N VAL A 110 0.10 0.69 -0.52
CA VAL A 110 -0.58 -0.16 0.46
C VAL A 110 0.03 0.16 1.81
N LEU A 111 -0.62 1.03 2.58
CA LEU A 111 -0.10 1.49 3.87
C LEU A 111 -0.31 0.44 4.99
N ARG A 112 0.52 0.49 6.02
CA ARG A 112 0.66 -0.55 7.09
C ARG A 112 -0.66 -0.91 7.82
N ASN A 113 -1.71 -0.09 7.70
CA ASN A 113 -3.01 -0.27 8.39
C ASN A 113 -4.22 -0.20 7.46
N GLN A 114 -4.02 -0.17 6.14
CA GLN A 114 -5.12 -0.06 5.20
C GLN A 114 -5.54 -1.43 4.65
N SER A 115 -6.84 -1.59 4.43
CA SER A 115 -7.35 -2.68 3.62
C SER A 115 -6.73 -2.60 2.23
N PHE A 116 -6.63 -3.73 1.54
CA PHE A 116 -6.18 -3.80 0.14
C PHE A 116 -7.16 -3.13 -0.85
N GLY A 117 -7.88 -2.08 -0.45
CA GLY A 117 -8.79 -1.33 -1.31
C GLY A 117 -8.09 -0.73 -2.52
N GLN A 118 -6.80 -0.38 -2.39
CA GLN A 118 -6.02 0.17 -3.50
C GLN A 118 -5.77 -0.84 -4.62
N THR A 119 -5.62 -2.14 -4.29
CA THR A 119 -5.54 -3.18 -5.35
C THR A 119 -6.88 -3.36 -6.05
N GLN A 120 -8.00 -3.18 -5.35
CA GLN A 120 -9.34 -3.21 -5.95
C GLN A 120 -9.57 -2.01 -6.87
N ILE A 121 -9.24 -0.79 -6.44
CA ILE A 121 -9.35 0.43 -7.27
C ILE A 121 -8.55 0.24 -8.57
N LEU A 122 -7.35 -0.33 -8.46
CA LEU A 122 -6.51 -0.62 -9.61
C LEU A 122 -7.10 -1.71 -10.52
N ALA A 123 -7.67 -2.77 -9.94
CA ALA A 123 -8.37 -3.81 -10.70
C ALA A 123 -9.56 -3.25 -11.50
N ASP A 124 -10.35 -2.39 -10.86
CA ASP A 124 -11.51 -1.72 -11.47
C ASP A 124 -11.06 -0.80 -12.61
N PHE A 125 -10.02 0.01 -12.39
CA PHE A 125 -9.42 0.85 -13.41
C PHE A 125 -8.99 0.03 -14.63
N LEU A 126 -8.24 -1.05 -14.41
CA LEU A 126 -7.70 -1.90 -15.48
C LEU A 126 -8.79 -2.71 -16.21
N THR A 127 -9.94 -2.92 -15.57
CA THR A 127 -11.13 -3.53 -16.17
C THR A 127 -11.87 -2.55 -17.07
N LEU A 128 -12.03 -1.30 -16.63
CA LEU A 128 -12.71 -0.24 -17.39
C LEU A 128 -11.85 0.31 -18.52
N PHE A 129 -10.53 0.38 -18.33
CA PHE A 129 -9.56 0.90 -19.29
C PHE A 129 -8.55 -0.19 -19.70
N PRO A 130 -8.99 -1.30 -20.33
CA PRO A 130 -8.12 -2.43 -20.64
C PRO A 130 -7.02 -2.10 -21.67
N LYS A 131 -7.22 -1.04 -22.45
CA LYS A 131 -6.25 -0.52 -23.44
C LYS A 131 -5.27 0.51 -22.86
N SER A 132 -5.36 0.82 -21.56
CA SER A 132 -4.39 1.72 -20.92
C SER A 132 -2.97 1.17 -21.09
N LYS A 133 -2.06 2.05 -21.54
CA LYS A 133 -0.63 1.77 -21.66
C LYS A 133 0.14 2.05 -20.37
N THR A 134 -0.51 2.64 -19.38
CA THR A 134 0.11 3.03 -18.10
C THR A 134 0.61 1.80 -17.38
N GLU A 135 1.89 1.83 -16.98
CA GLU A 135 2.45 0.82 -16.10
C GLU A 135 2.15 1.17 -14.65
N TRP A 136 1.64 0.18 -13.91
CA TRP A 136 1.17 0.41 -12.55
C TRP A 136 2.11 -0.19 -11.53
N PHE A 137 2.48 0.62 -10.54
CA PHE A 137 3.34 0.25 -9.44
C PHE A 137 2.55 0.30 -8.14
N ILE A 138 2.65 -0.76 -7.36
CA ILE A 138 2.10 -0.85 -6.02
C ILE A 138 3.26 -0.70 -5.05
N LEU A 139 3.29 0.43 -4.35
CA LEU A 139 4.23 0.72 -3.28
C LEU A 139 3.82 -0.01 -2.02
N PHE A 140 4.75 -0.73 -1.40
CA PHE A 140 4.48 -1.51 -0.20
C PHE A 140 5.66 -1.48 0.77
N HIS A 141 5.38 -1.72 2.05
CA HIS A 141 6.43 -1.99 3.05
C HIS A 141 6.84 -3.46 3.01
N SER A 142 8.11 -3.78 3.27
CA SER A 142 8.63 -5.16 3.27
C SER A 142 7.77 -6.15 4.07
N SER A 143 7.27 -5.72 5.24
CA SER A 143 6.39 -6.52 6.11
C SER A 143 5.04 -6.91 5.49
N GLN A 144 4.59 -6.23 4.44
CA GLN A 144 3.31 -6.48 3.76
C GLN A 144 3.45 -7.35 2.51
N ARG A 145 4.69 -7.71 2.13
CA ARG A 145 4.99 -8.41 0.87
C ARG A 145 4.12 -9.65 0.68
N GLU A 146 4.13 -10.56 1.66
CA GLU A 146 3.42 -11.83 1.55
C GLU A 146 1.90 -11.64 1.44
N GLN A 147 1.35 -10.74 2.25
CA GLN A 147 -0.08 -10.44 2.26
C GLN A 147 -0.51 -9.80 0.93
N LEU A 148 0.28 -8.88 0.39
CA LEU A 148 0.01 -8.23 -0.89
C LEU A 148 0.08 -9.24 -2.05
N VAL A 149 1.08 -10.12 -2.05
CA VAL A 149 1.18 -11.17 -3.08
C VAL A 149 -0.03 -12.12 -3.00
N ALA A 150 -0.46 -12.51 -1.80
CA ALA A 150 -1.65 -13.32 -1.61
C ALA A 150 -2.93 -12.61 -2.09
N GLU A 151 -3.07 -11.32 -1.79
CA GLU A 151 -4.18 -10.50 -2.26
C GLU A 151 -4.25 -10.44 -3.78
N LEU A 152 -3.13 -10.15 -4.45
CA LEU A 152 -3.07 -10.06 -5.92
C LEU A 152 -3.38 -11.38 -6.62
N ARG A 153 -3.23 -12.51 -5.92
CA ARG A 153 -3.56 -13.86 -6.39
C ARG A 153 -4.98 -14.30 -6.07
N ARG A 154 -5.81 -13.43 -5.48
CA ARG A 154 -7.22 -13.77 -5.22
C ARG A 154 -7.93 -14.21 -6.51
N PRO A 155 -8.84 -15.20 -6.43
CA PRO A 155 -9.54 -15.71 -7.61
C PRO A 155 -10.24 -14.62 -8.44
N LEU A 156 -10.74 -13.57 -7.78
CA LEU A 156 -11.34 -12.41 -8.44
C LEU A 156 -10.38 -11.72 -9.42
N PHE A 157 -9.13 -11.50 -9.01
CA PHE A 157 -8.12 -10.85 -9.84
C PHE A 157 -7.51 -11.81 -10.86
N ALA A 158 -7.46 -13.11 -10.56
CA ALA A 158 -7.01 -14.13 -11.50
C ALA A 158 -8.00 -14.33 -12.67
N ALA A 159 -9.30 -14.10 -12.45
CA ALA A 159 -10.33 -14.23 -13.47
C ALA A 159 -10.37 -13.08 -14.49
N MET A 160 -9.59 -12.02 -14.29
CA MET A 160 -9.45 -10.92 -15.25
C MET A 160 -8.82 -11.42 -16.55
N LYS A 161 -9.14 -10.79 -17.69
CA LYS A 161 -8.57 -11.14 -19.02
C LYS A 161 -7.04 -11.25 -19.00
N ARG A 162 -6.39 -10.41 -18.19
CA ARG A 162 -5.01 -10.57 -17.76
C ARG A 162 -5.00 -10.42 -16.24
N PRO A 163 -4.49 -11.41 -15.48
CA PRO A 163 -4.43 -11.35 -14.03
C PRO A 163 -3.76 -10.07 -13.51
N LEU A 164 -4.27 -9.51 -12.41
CA LEU A 164 -3.72 -8.29 -11.82
C LEU A 164 -2.23 -8.46 -11.45
N ALA A 165 -1.86 -9.63 -10.92
CA ALA A 165 -0.49 -10.00 -10.58
C ALA A 165 0.52 -9.94 -11.75
N GLN A 166 0.03 -9.97 -13.00
CA GLN A 166 0.84 -9.86 -14.22
C GLN A 166 0.82 -8.45 -14.83
N ARG A 167 -0.10 -7.58 -14.38
CA ARG A 167 -0.24 -6.20 -14.89
C ARG A 167 0.41 -5.17 -14.00
N CYS A 168 0.62 -5.48 -12.73
CA CYS A 168 1.13 -4.55 -11.73
C CYS A 168 2.50 -4.99 -11.24
N ARG A 169 3.40 -4.01 -11.10
CA ARG A 169 4.73 -4.18 -10.53
C ARG A 169 4.67 -3.83 -9.05
N LEU A 170 5.30 -4.65 -8.22
CA LEU A 170 5.49 -4.40 -6.80
C LEU A 170 6.80 -3.65 -6.61
N LEU A 171 6.75 -2.55 -5.87
CA LEU A 171 7.91 -1.70 -5.58
C LEU A 171 8.02 -1.48 -4.07
N GLU A 172 9.08 -2.02 -3.48
CA GLU A 172 9.30 -1.91 -2.04
C GLU A 172 9.78 -0.49 -1.72
N TRP A 173 9.10 0.18 -0.79
CA TRP A 173 9.38 1.57 -0.47
C TRP A 173 10.78 1.80 0.06
N ASN A 174 11.23 1.00 1.03
CA ASN A 174 12.54 1.19 1.66
C ASN A 174 13.65 1.06 0.61
N ARG A 175 13.56 0.05 -0.25
CA ARG A 175 14.49 -0.14 -1.37
C ARG A 175 14.48 1.06 -2.33
N LEU A 176 13.30 1.56 -2.70
CA LEU A 176 13.20 2.72 -3.58
C LEU A 176 13.85 3.96 -2.95
N ALA A 177 13.55 4.23 -1.68
CA ALA A 177 14.10 5.37 -0.96
C ALA A 177 15.63 5.31 -0.85
N ASP A 178 16.17 4.15 -0.48
CA ASP A 178 17.61 3.92 -0.31
C ASP A 178 18.36 4.07 -1.64
N GLU A 179 17.85 3.46 -2.70
CA GLU A 179 18.47 3.50 -4.03
C GLU A 179 18.46 4.92 -4.62
N ILE A 180 17.37 5.65 -4.44
CA ILE A 180 17.26 7.07 -4.86
C ILE A 180 18.22 7.95 -4.05
N ALA A 181 18.38 7.69 -2.74
CA ALA A 181 19.32 8.41 -1.91
C ALA A 181 20.78 8.15 -2.33
N ALA A 182 21.12 6.91 -2.65
CA ALA A 182 22.45 6.52 -3.11
C ALA A 182 22.86 7.20 -4.43
N VAL A 183 21.91 7.38 -5.34
CA VAL A 183 22.15 7.97 -6.67
C VAL A 183 21.80 9.46 -6.75
N HIS A 184 21.54 10.12 -5.61
CA HIS A 184 20.96 11.48 -5.55
C HIS A 184 21.64 12.50 -6.48
N SER A 185 22.97 12.50 -6.53
CA SER A 185 23.78 13.41 -7.36
C SER A 185 23.62 13.19 -8.88
N HIS A 186 23.15 12.02 -9.29
CA HIS A 186 23.00 11.61 -10.70
C HIS A 186 21.53 11.37 -11.10
N LEU A 187 20.55 11.62 -10.21
CA LEU A 187 19.13 11.35 -10.46
C LEU A 187 18.60 11.96 -11.78
N LYS A 188 19.06 13.16 -12.13
CA LYS A 188 18.66 13.85 -13.38
C LYS A 188 19.07 13.14 -14.67
N TYR A 189 19.99 12.17 -14.59
CA TYR A 189 20.44 11.36 -15.73
C TYR A 189 19.77 9.99 -15.77
N LEU A 190 19.07 9.60 -14.69
CA LEU A 190 18.37 8.33 -14.64
C LEU A 190 17.08 8.40 -15.44
N LYS A 191 16.79 7.29 -16.12
CA LYS A 191 15.54 7.09 -16.82
C LYS A 191 14.54 6.44 -15.89
N VAL A 192 13.28 6.56 -16.27
CA VAL A 192 12.15 5.86 -15.65
C VAL A 192 12.37 4.33 -15.57
N ASP A 193 13.15 3.76 -16.49
CA ASP A 193 13.58 2.35 -16.46
C ASP A 193 14.22 1.93 -15.13
N PHE A 194 14.88 2.85 -14.43
CA PHE A 194 15.45 2.60 -13.11
C PHE A 194 14.40 2.06 -12.11
N ILE A 195 13.19 2.63 -12.12
CA ILE A 195 12.12 2.15 -11.23
C ILE A 195 11.62 0.77 -11.66
N ARG A 196 11.61 0.49 -12.97
CA ARG A 196 11.25 -0.84 -13.49
C ARG A 196 12.20 -1.90 -12.95
N ASP A 197 13.49 -1.60 -12.88
CA ASP A 197 14.52 -2.52 -12.40
C ASP A 197 14.46 -2.79 -10.89
N LEU A 198 14.00 -1.80 -10.11
CA LEU A 198 13.77 -1.97 -8.67
C LEU A 198 12.51 -2.79 -8.34
N SER A 199 11.62 -2.93 -9.31
CA SER A 199 10.31 -3.57 -9.14
C SER A 199 10.28 -5.03 -9.59
N PHE A 200 9.26 -5.78 -9.17
CA PHE A 200 9.04 -7.15 -9.60
C PHE A 200 7.54 -7.46 -9.76
N PHE A 201 7.19 -8.46 -10.56
CA PHE A 201 5.79 -8.91 -10.68
C PHE A 201 5.43 -9.88 -9.54
N ALA A 202 4.21 -9.81 -9.03
CA ALA A 202 3.72 -10.72 -7.99
C ALA A 202 3.62 -12.18 -8.49
N ASP A 203 3.44 -12.38 -9.79
CA ASP A 203 3.42 -13.70 -10.42
C ASP A 203 4.82 -14.35 -10.50
N MET A 204 5.87 -13.54 -10.50
CA MET A 204 7.27 -14.00 -10.57
C MET A 204 7.97 -14.01 -9.21
N SER A 205 7.20 -14.03 -8.11
CA SER A 205 7.81 -14.25 -6.80
C SER A 205 8.31 -15.70 -6.72
N PRO A 206 9.61 -15.94 -6.42
CA PRO A 206 10.13 -17.28 -6.15
C PRO A 206 9.42 -17.92 -4.95
#